data_AF-A0A932UXP1-F1
#
_entry.id   AF-A0A932UXP1-F1
#
_cell.length_a   1.000
_cell.length_b   1.000
_cell.length_c   1.000
_cell.angle_alpha   90.00
_cell.angle_beta   90.00
_cell.angle_gamma   90.00
#
_symmetry.space_group_name_H-M   'P 1'
#
loop_
_entity.id
_entity.type
_entity.pdbx_description
1 polymer ?
#
loop_
_entity_poly.entity_id
_entity_poly.type
_entity_poly.pdbx_seq_one_letter_code
_entity_poly.pdbx_strand_id
1 'polypeptide(L)'
;MPRGDQVIRQWKLLRLLESRRGRTLEELVKELNCCTRTIIPTPSNFDVEAYMRESFGILRGGPAVPVKVKFSNAWARWIGERIWHPSQTLERLPGGELILTLQVAVTDELKRWILSFGREAEVVEPIVLREAVRAEAQALLERLEVEDLAREFSSLQLTLPVIVGV
;
A
#
# COMPACT_ATOMS: atom_id res chain seq x y z
N MET A 1 -5.66 -0.81 18.63
CA MET A 1 -5.09 0.53 18.42
C MET A 1 -5.90 1.26 17.36
N PRO A 2 -6.59 2.35 17.71
CA PRO A 2 -7.07 3.34 16.75
C PRO A 2 -5.99 3.76 15.74
N ARG A 3 -6.36 4.10 14.49
CA ARG A 3 -5.40 4.51 13.44
C ARG A 3 -4.50 5.69 13.88
N GLY A 4 -5.01 6.59 14.72
CA GLY A 4 -4.26 7.75 15.21
C GLY A 4 -3.14 7.43 16.21
N ASP A 5 -3.17 6.26 16.85
CA ASP A 5 -2.22 5.90 17.92
C ASP A 5 -0.77 5.84 17.43
N GLN A 6 -0.57 5.44 16.17
CA GLN A 6 0.77 5.36 15.59
C GLN A 6 1.40 6.75 15.40
N VAL A 7 0.62 7.72 14.92
CA VAL A 7 1.06 9.11 14.73
C VAL A 7 1.32 9.78 16.07
N ILE A 8 0.41 9.58 17.04
CA ILE A 8 0.58 10.10 18.41
C ILE A 8 1.86 9.55 19.03
N ARG A 9 2.15 8.25 18.84
CA ARG A 9 3.37 7.62 19.35
C ARG A 9 4.63 8.19 18.69
N GLN A 10 4.64 8.34 17.35
CA GLN A 10 5.78 8.95 16.65
C GLN A 10 6.03 10.37 17.11
N TRP A 11 4.96 11.17 17.27
CA TRP A 11 5.09 12.55 17.72
C TRP A 11 5.64 12.67 19.15
N LYS A 12 5.18 11.80 20.06
CA LYS A 12 5.76 11.69 21.41
C LYS A 12 7.24 11.27 21.37
N LEU A 13 7.59 10.30 20.53
CA LEU A 13 8.98 9.85 20.38
C LEU A 13 9.89 11.01 19.91
N LEU A 14 9.49 11.77 18.90
CA LEU A 14 10.24 12.93 18.42
C LEU A 14 10.45 13.96 19.53
N ARG A 15 9.40 14.31 20.29
CA ARG A 15 9.52 15.22 21.45
C ARG A 15 10.49 14.71 22.53
N LEU A 16 10.51 13.40 22.77
CA LEU A 16 11.42 12.81 23.77
C LEU A 16 12.88 12.84 23.28
N LEU A 17 13.11 12.61 21.99
CA LEU A 17 14.42 12.65 21.35
C LEU A 17 14.96 14.07 21.18
N GLU A 18 14.10 15.08 21.05
CA GLU A 18 14.49 16.49 21.08
C GLU A 18 15.04 16.94 22.44
N SER A 19 14.78 16.19 23.52
CA SER A 19 15.32 16.51 24.82
C SER A 19 16.84 16.28 24.86
N ARG A 20 17.60 17.22 25.44
CA ARG A 20 19.06 17.10 25.59
C ARG A 20 19.52 15.95 26.50
N ARG A 21 18.58 15.24 27.12
CA ARG A 21 18.83 14.11 28.00
C ARG A 21 18.56 12.84 27.22
N GLY A 22 19.60 12.04 26.98
CA GLY A 22 19.45 10.71 26.39
C GLY A 22 18.42 9.86 27.16
N ARG A 23 17.77 8.95 26.45
CA ARG A 23 16.81 7.98 27.01
C ARG A 23 17.26 6.57 26.65
N THR A 24 17.09 5.65 27.57
CA THR A 24 17.28 4.22 27.34
C THR A 24 16.07 3.63 26.61
N LEU A 25 16.26 2.47 25.97
CA LEU A 25 15.18 1.75 25.31
C LEU A 25 14.03 1.40 26.28
N GLU A 26 14.36 1.03 27.52
CA GLU A 26 13.40 0.66 28.56
C GLU A 26 12.52 1.85 28.97
N GLU A 27 13.09 3.04 29.10
CA GLU A 27 12.35 4.28 29.38
C GLU A 27 11.37 4.61 28.25
N LEU A 28 11.81 4.49 26.99
CA LEU A 28 10.97 4.76 25.82
C LEU A 28 9.81 3.77 25.69
N VAL A 29 10.07 2.48 25.92
CA VAL A 29 9.06 1.41 25.91
C VAL A 29 7.98 1.68 26.96
N LYS A 30 8.40 2.08 28.18
CA LYS A 30 7.49 2.42 29.28
C LYS A 30 6.67 3.67 28.98
N GLU A 31 7.30 4.73 28.49
CA GLU A 31 6.65 6.03 28.26
C GLU A 31 5.71 6.02 27.05
N LEU A 32 6.05 5.26 26.01
CA LEU A 32 5.25 5.12 24.79
C LEU A 32 4.21 3.98 24.86
N ASN A 33 4.17 3.27 25.99
CA ASN A 33 3.30 2.12 26.23
C ASN A 33 3.33 1.13 25.05
N CYS A 34 4.53 0.70 24.67
CA CYS A 34 4.76 -0.23 23.57
C CYS A 34 5.75 -1.33 24.00
N CYS A 35 6.03 -2.28 23.11
CA CYS A 35 7.04 -3.31 23.35
C CYS A 35 8.38 -2.96 22.67
N THR A 36 9.47 -3.61 23.10
CA THR A 36 10.82 -3.42 22.54
C THR A 36 10.90 -3.69 21.03
N ARG A 37 10.03 -4.54 20.48
CA ARG A 37 9.95 -4.80 19.03
C ARG A 37 9.42 -3.60 18.23
N THR A 38 8.77 -2.64 18.89
CA THR A 38 8.26 -1.40 18.28
C THR A 38 9.33 -0.33 18.19
N ILE A 39 10.36 -0.39 19.05
CA ILE A 39 11.48 0.55 19.08
C ILE A 39 12.75 -0.24 18.88
N ILE A 40 13.13 -0.44 17.62
CA ILE A 40 14.30 -1.25 17.27
C ILE A 40 15.53 -0.33 17.32
N PRO A 41 16.53 -0.62 18.17
CA PRO A 41 17.80 0.09 18.10
C PRO A 41 18.46 -0.23 16.76
N THR A 42 18.50 0.76 15.88
CA THR A 42 19.15 0.63 14.58
C THR A 42 20.66 0.59 14.76
N PRO A 43 21.37 -0.27 13.99
CA PRO A 43 22.84 -0.26 13.97
C PRO A 43 23.37 1.15 13.70
N SER A 44 24.53 1.47 14.25
CA SER A 44 25.15 2.81 14.09
C SER A 44 25.45 3.19 12.64
N ASN A 45 25.52 2.22 11.74
CA ASN A 45 25.75 2.37 10.30
C ASN A 45 24.48 2.11 9.46
N PHE A 46 23.30 2.13 10.07
CA PHE A 46 22.06 1.93 9.33
C PHE A 46 21.76 3.14 8.43
N ASP A 47 21.86 2.91 7.13
CA ASP A 47 21.45 3.88 6.10
C ASP A 47 19.97 3.64 5.76
N VAL A 48 19.11 4.51 6.30
CA VAL A 48 17.66 4.46 6.06
C VAL A 48 17.30 4.74 4.60
N GLU A 49 18.06 5.58 3.91
CA GLU A 49 17.80 5.93 2.52
C GLU A 49 18.11 4.73 1.62
N ALA A 50 19.27 4.10 1.82
CA ALA A 50 19.60 2.85 1.14
C ALA A 50 18.61 1.73 1.47
N TYR A 51 18.15 1.66 2.72
CA TYR A 51 17.17 0.67 3.15
C TYR A 51 15.80 0.82 2.46
N MET A 52 15.39 2.05 2.13
CA MET A 52 14.10 2.38 1.52
C MET A 52 14.14 2.55 0.00
N ARG A 53 15.33 2.65 -0.61
CA ARG A 53 15.53 3.03 -2.02
C ARG A 53 14.73 2.23 -3.06
N GLU A 54 14.46 0.96 -2.79
CA GLU A 54 13.77 0.04 -3.71
C GLU A 54 12.30 -0.18 -3.37
N SER A 55 11.82 0.47 -2.30
CA SER A 55 10.45 0.32 -1.81
C SER A 55 9.56 1.39 -2.44
N PHE A 56 8.39 0.97 -2.91
CA PHE A 56 7.36 1.92 -3.36
C PHE A 56 6.80 2.77 -2.19
N GLY A 57 6.74 2.18 -1.00
CA GLY A 57 6.28 2.83 0.22
C GLY A 57 6.97 2.26 1.45
N ILE A 58 6.20 1.95 2.49
CA ILE A 58 6.73 1.43 3.76
C ILE A 58 6.96 -0.09 3.68
N LEU A 59 6.14 -0.81 2.91
CA LEU A 59 6.26 -2.25 2.79
C LEU A 59 7.47 -2.63 1.94
N ARG A 60 8.24 -3.57 2.47
CA ARG A 60 9.37 -4.20 1.80
C ARG A 60 8.87 -5.38 0.96
N GLY A 61 9.53 -5.63 -0.15
CA GLY A 61 9.26 -6.77 -1.03
C GLY A 61 10.53 -7.48 -1.45
N GLY A 62 10.41 -8.30 -2.49
CA GLY A 62 11.55 -8.91 -3.18
C GLY A 62 12.40 -7.87 -3.93
N PRO A 63 13.27 -8.32 -4.85
CA PRO A 63 14.10 -7.40 -5.63
C PRO A 63 13.25 -6.40 -6.43
N ALA A 64 13.78 -5.19 -6.62
CA ALA A 64 13.16 -4.20 -7.50
C ALA A 64 13.05 -4.73 -8.93
N VAL A 65 11.88 -4.52 -9.55
CA VAL A 65 11.61 -4.87 -10.94
C VAL A 65 11.02 -3.67 -11.67
N PRO A 66 11.17 -3.60 -13.02
CA PRO A 66 10.49 -2.59 -13.80
C PRO A 66 8.97 -2.80 -13.71
N VAL A 67 8.28 -1.80 -13.18
CA VAL A 67 6.82 -1.73 -13.10
C VAL A 67 6.34 -0.63 -14.03
N LYS A 68 5.43 -0.94 -14.94
CA LYS A 68 4.78 0.02 -15.84
C LYS A 68 3.29 0.04 -15.57
N VAL A 69 2.76 1.21 -15.28
CA VAL A 69 1.32 1.42 -15.10
C VAL A 69 0.86 2.51 -16.06
N LYS A 70 -0.10 2.17 -16.91
CA LYS A 70 -0.77 3.11 -17.81
C LYS A 70 -1.96 3.71 -17.09
N PHE A 71 -2.07 5.03 -17.15
CA PHE A 71 -3.16 5.80 -16.59
C PHE A 71 -3.96 6.48 -17.69
N SER A 72 -5.26 6.58 -17.47
CA SER A 72 -6.17 7.29 -18.38
C SER A 72 -5.80 8.77 -18.51
N ASN A 73 -6.30 9.41 -19.57
CA ASN A 73 -6.12 10.86 -19.78
C ASN A 73 -6.65 11.70 -18.59
N ALA A 74 -7.73 11.26 -17.93
CA ALA A 74 -8.30 11.96 -16.78
C ALA A 74 -7.33 12.03 -15.58
N TRP A 75 -6.47 11.02 -15.42
CA TRP A 75 -5.51 10.92 -14.32
C TRP A 75 -4.07 11.27 -14.71
N ALA A 76 -3.76 11.32 -16.01
CA ALA A 76 -2.42 11.61 -16.54
C ALA A 76 -1.81 12.90 -15.97
N ARG A 77 -2.61 13.96 -15.82
CA ARG A 77 -2.12 15.22 -15.21
C ARG A 77 -1.70 15.01 -13.75
N TRP A 78 -2.59 14.45 -12.94
CA TRP A 78 -2.37 14.31 -11.50
C TRP A 78 -1.22 13.33 -11.18
N ILE A 79 -1.11 12.23 -11.93
CA ILE A 79 0.00 11.28 -11.79
C ILE A 79 1.33 11.94 -12.17
N GLY A 80 1.34 12.72 -13.25
CA GLY A 80 2.56 13.34 -13.78
C GLY A 80 3.09 14.53 -12.97
N GLU A 81 2.27 15.15 -12.12
CA GLU A 81 2.68 16.28 -11.26
C GLU A 81 3.38 15.82 -9.95
N ARG A 82 3.38 14.52 -9.65
CA ARG A 82 3.88 13.98 -8.38
C ARG A 82 5.13 13.12 -8.56
N ILE A 83 5.97 13.13 -7.52
CA ILE A 83 7.06 12.18 -7.37
C ILE A 83 6.57 11.04 -6.48
N TRP A 84 6.34 9.89 -7.09
CA TRP A 84 5.98 8.61 -6.47
C TRP A 84 7.21 7.81 -6.06
N HIS A 85 8.27 7.88 -6.85
CA HIS A 85 9.53 7.19 -6.58
C HIS A 85 10.69 7.91 -7.29
N PRO A 86 11.90 7.95 -6.72
CA PRO A 86 13.05 8.61 -7.35
C PRO A 86 13.41 8.05 -8.74
N SER A 87 13.12 6.78 -9.00
CA SER A 87 13.41 6.12 -10.28
C SER A 87 12.35 6.37 -11.36
N GLN A 88 11.33 7.18 -11.10
CA GLN A 88 10.18 7.24 -11.99
C GLN A 88 10.53 7.85 -13.35
N THR A 89 9.95 7.29 -14.40
CA THR A 89 9.91 7.93 -15.72
C THR A 89 8.48 8.00 -16.21
N LEU A 90 8.20 9.02 -17.01
CA LEU A 90 6.86 9.38 -17.48
C LEU A 90 6.85 9.46 -19.00
N GLU A 91 5.93 8.75 -19.64
CA GLU A 91 5.72 8.78 -21.08
C GLU A 91 4.26 9.17 -21.38
N ARG A 92 4.06 10.30 -22.05
CA ARG A 92 2.73 10.73 -22.49
C ARG A 92 2.42 10.14 -23.85
N LEU A 93 1.27 9.47 -23.96
CA LEU A 93 0.81 8.84 -25.19
C LEU A 93 -0.03 9.82 -26.04
N PRO A 94 -0.15 9.61 -27.37
CA PRO A 94 -0.92 10.49 -28.26
C PRO A 94 -2.40 10.67 -27.86
N GLY A 95 -3.00 9.69 -27.15
CA GLY A 95 -4.37 9.75 -26.65
C GLY A 95 -4.56 10.53 -25.34
N GLY A 96 -3.50 11.15 -24.81
CA GLY A 96 -3.51 11.86 -23.52
C GLY A 96 -3.30 10.96 -22.30
N GLU A 97 -3.28 9.63 -22.49
CA GLU A 97 -2.86 8.66 -21.49
C GLU A 97 -1.40 8.85 -21.08
N LEU A 98 -1.02 8.28 -19.93
CA LEU A 98 0.33 8.38 -19.37
C LEU A 98 0.81 7.01 -18.92
N ILE A 99 2.02 6.61 -19.32
CA ILE A 99 2.72 5.48 -18.73
C ILE A 99 3.69 5.99 -17.67
N LEU A 100 3.51 5.52 -16.44
CA LEU A 100 4.45 5.67 -15.33
C LEU A 100 5.30 4.39 -15.24
N THR A 101 6.62 4.52 -15.32
CA THR A 101 7.56 3.42 -15.10
C THR A 101 8.34 3.62 -13.81
N LEU A 102 8.43 2.59 -12.99
CA LEU A 102 9.11 2.56 -11.69
C LEU A 102 10.09 1.37 -11.60
N GLN A 103 11.13 1.48 -10.78
CA GLN A 103 12.02 0.38 -10.39
C GLN A 103 11.79 0.11 -8.90
N VAL A 104 10.83 -0.76 -8.61
CA VAL A 104 10.37 -1.01 -7.23
C VAL A 104 10.06 -2.47 -7.00
N ALA A 105 10.12 -2.89 -5.74
CA ALA A 105 9.66 -4.22 -5.34
C ALA A 105 8.12 -4.34 -5.51
N VAL A 106 7.65 -5.48 -6.00
CA VAL A 106 6.21 -5.80 -6.02
C VAL A 106 5.76 -6.14 -4.60
N THR A 107 4.88 -5.31 -4.04
CA THR A 107 4.35 -5.46 -2.68
C THR A 107 2.82 -5.31 -2.66
N ASP A 108 2.19 -5.70 -1.55
CA ASP A 108 0.76 -5.46 -1.36
C ASP A 108 0.41 -3.98 -1.30
N GLU A 109 1.33 -3.12 -0.88
CA GLU A 109 1.12 -1.67 -0.86
C GLU A 109 1.03 -1.12 -2.28
N LEU A 110 1.95 -1.51 -3.16
CA LEU A 110 1.90 -1.16 -4.58
C LEU A 110 0.60 -1.64 -5.22
N LYS A 111 0.19 -2.90 -4.97
CA LYS A 111 -1.09 -3.44 -5.47
C LYS A 111 -2.29 -2.61 -5.01
N ARG A 112 -2.39 -2.31 -3.71
CA ARG A 112 -3.49 -1.52 -3.15
C ARG A 112 -3.51 -0.09 -3.71
N TRP A 113 -2.34 0.51 -3.90
CA TRP A 113 -2.22 1.82 -4.54
C TRP A 113 -2.78 1.79 -5.97
N ILE A 114 -2.38 0.80 -6.79
CA ILE A 114 -2.93 0.64 -8.16
C ILE A 114 -4.45 0.44 -8.12
N LEU A 115 -4.95 -0.47 -7.28
CA LEU A 115 -6.38 -0.76 -7.15
C LEU A 115 -7.21 0.45 -6.71
N SER A 116 -6.61 1.40 -5.96
CA SER A 116 -7.32 2.61 -5.52
C SER A 116 -7.78 3.53 -6.67
N PHE A 117 -7.17 3.40 -7.86
CA PHE A 117 -7.60 4.11 -9.06
C PHE A 117 -8.67 3.36 -9.88
N GLY A 118 -8.97 2.11 -9.51
CA GLY A 118 -9.93 1.27 -10.22
C GLY A 118 -9.60 1.15 -11.72
N ARG A 119 -10.60 1.38 -12.57
CA ARG A 119 -10.48 1.30 -14.04
C ARG A 119 -9.52 2.30 -14.68
N GLU A 120 -9.07 3.30 -13.93
CA GLU A 120 -8.24 4.39 -14.44
C GLU A 120 -6.75 4.03 -14.49
N ALA A 121 -6.36 2.89 -13.92
CA ALA A 121 -5.01 2.35 -13.92
C ALA A 121 -4.97 0.93 -14.52
N GLU A 122 -4.04 0.71 -15.43
CA GLU A 122 -3.77 -0.58 -16.05
C GLU A 122 -2.31 -0.95 -15.85
N VAL A 123 -2.04 -2.10 -15.22
CA VAL A 123 -0.67 -2.62 -15.13
C VAL A 123 -0.25 -3.13 -16.50
N VAL A 124 0.79 -2.55 -17.07
CA VAL A 124 1.37 -2.96 -18.36
C VAL A 124 2.43 -4.04 -18.15
N GLU A 125 3.32 -3.85 -17.17
CA GLU A 125 4.41 -4.77 -16.78
C GLU A 125 4.67 -4.65 -15.26
N PRO A 126 5.16 -5.72 -14.59
CA PRO A 126 5.33 -7.08 -15.08
C PRO A 126 4.00 -7.85 -15.08
N ILE A 127 3.94 -8.95 -15.85
CA ILE A 127 2.74 -9.81 -15.93
C ILE A 127 2.31 -10.34 -14.55
N VAL A 128 3.26 -10.68 -13.69
CA VAL A 128 2.99 -11.18 -12.33
C VAL A 128 2.21 -10.15 -11.50
N LEU A 129 2.55 -8.86 -11.61
CA LEU A 129 1.82 -7.79 -10.92
C LEU A 129 0.42 -7.61 -11.52
N ARG A 130 0.30 -7.67 -12.86
CA ARG A 130 -1.00 -7.59 -13.54
C ARG A 130 -1.94 -8.69 -13.07
N GLU A 131 -1.48 -9.93 -13.03
CA GLU A 131 -2.29 -11.07 -12.59
C GLU A 131 -2.65 -10.96 -11.10
N ALA A 132 -1.73 -10.48 -10.25
CA ALA A 132 -2.02 -10.25 -8.85
C ALA A 132 -3.09 -9.17 -8.63
N VAL A 133 -3.05 -8.07 -9.40
CA VAL A 133 -4.09 -7.02 -9.36
C VAL A 133 -5.42 -7.53 -9.89
N ARG A 134 -5.41 -8.32 -10.97
CA ARG A 134 -6.61 -8.97 -11.51
C ARG A 134 -7.27 -9.87 -10.47
N ALA A 135 -6.50 -10.77 -9.84
CA ALA A 135 -7.01 -11.70 -8.85
C ALA A 135 -7.65 -10.97 -7.64
N GLU A 136 -7.01 -9.89 -7.16
CA GLU A 136 -7.56 -9.09 -6.07
C GLU A 136 -8.87 -8.38 -6.48
N ALA A 137 -8.94 -7.84 -7.70
CA ALA A 137 -10.15 -7.21 -8.21
C ALA A 137 -11.31 -8.21 -8.38
N GLN A 138 -11.02 -9.45 -8.80
CA GLN A 138 -12.01 -10.52 -8.88
C GLN A 138 -12.52 -10.92 -7.50
N ALA A 139 -11.63 -11.13 -6.52
CA ALA A 139 -12.01 -11.43 -5.15
C ALA A 139 -12.86 -10.32 -4.51
N LEU A 140 -12.56 -9.05 -4.83
CA LEU A 140 -13.38 -7.92 -4.42
C LEU A 140 -14.78 -7.97 -5.03
N LEU A 141 -14.89 -8.25 -6.33
CA LEU A 141 -16.18 -8.36 -7.02
C LEU A 141 -17.03 -9.48 -6.41
N GLU A 142 -16.45 -10.68 -6.27
CA GLU A 142 -17.12 -11.84 -5.64
C GLU A 142 -17.64 -11.49 -4.24
N ARG A 143 -16.83 -10.77 -3.45
CA ARG A 143 -17.23 -10.37 -2.10
C ARG A 143 -18.42 -9.40 -2.09
N LEU A 144 -18.47 -8.47 -3.04
CA LEU A 144 -19.57 -7.50 -3.14
C LEU A 144 -20.85 -8.15 -3.67
N GLU A 145 -20.75 -9.05 -4.64
CA GLU A 145 -21.89 -9.79 -5.19
C GLU A 145 -22.54 -10.71 -4.14
N VAL A 146 -21.75 -11.35 -3.27
CA VAL A 146 -22.28 -12.17 -2.16
C VAL A 146 -23.07 -11.34 -1.15
N GLU A 147 -22.63 -10.11 -0.86
CA GLU A 147 -23.34 -9.21 0.05
C GLU A 147 -24.65 -8.71 -0.57
N ASP A 148 -24.68 -8.44 -1.87
CA ASP A 148 -25.89 -8.00 -2.57
C ASP A 148 -26.94 -9.11 -2.64
N LEU A 149 -26.53 -10.36 -2.93
CA LEU A 149 -27.41 -11.53 -2.86
C LEU A 149 -27.94 -11.73 -1.44
N ALA A 150 -27.09 -11.67 -0.41
CA ALA A 150 -27.53 -11.82 0.99
C ALA A 150 -28.54 -10.75 1.44
N ARG A 151 -28.41 -9.52 0.93
CA ARG A 151 -29.39 -8.44 1.15
C ARG A 151 -30.70 -8.69 0.41
N GLU A 152 -30.63 -9.19 -0.83
CA GLU A 152 -31.81 -9.51 -1.65
C GLU A 152 -32.61 -10.69 -1.10
N PHE A 153 -31.95 -11.75 -0.60
CA PHE A 153 -32.63 -12.87 0.08
C PHE A 153 -33.28 -12.45 1.41
N SER A 154 -32.61 -11.57 2.17
CA SER A 154 -33.16 -11.04 3.43
C SER A 154 -34.36 -10.12 3.22
N SER A 155 -34.41 -9.34 2.13
CA SER A 155 -35.54 -8.47 1.79
C SER A 155 -36.74 -9.24 1.23
N LEU A 156 -36.51 -10.42 0.64
CA LEU A 156 -37.54 -11.30 0.09
C LEU A 156 -38.12 -12.33 1.09
N GLN A 157 -37.68 -12.34 2.36
CA GLN A 157 -38.00 -13.40 3.35
C GLN A 157 -37.73 -14.83 2.83
N LEU A 158 -36.83 -14.98 1.86
CA LEU A 158 -36.46 -16.28 1.32
C LEU A 158 -35.23 -16.79 2.09
N THR A 159 -35.35 -17.97 2.70
CA THR A 159 -34.22 -18.66 3.31
C THR A 159 -33.22 -19.02 2.22
N LEU A 160 -31.94 -18.63 2.40
CA LEU A 160 -30.84 -19.09 1.54
C LEU A 160 -30.92 -20.63 1.43
N PRO A 161 -30.96 -21.21 0.22
CA PRO A 161 -30.83 -22.65 0.10
C PRO A 161 -29.45 -23.00 0.65
N VAL A 162 -29.42 -23.76 1.74
CA VAL A 162 -28.19 -24.34 2.26
C VAL A 162 -27.68 -25.24 1.15
N ILE A 163 -26.70 -24.78 0.37
CA ILE A 163 -25.97 -25.64 -0.56
C ILE A 163 -25.10 -26.53 0.32
N VAL A 164 -25.69 -27.61 0.81
CA VAL A 164 -24.96 -28.76 1.34
C VAL A 164 -24.65 -29.64 0.13
N GLY A 165 -23.39 -29.71 -0.25
CA GLY A 165 -22.91 -30.73 -1.18
C GLY A 165 -21.43 -31.00 -0.94
N VAL A 166 -21.14 -32.06 -0.18
CA VAL A 166 -20.65 -33.40 -0.60
C VAL A 166 -19.14 -33.42 -0.77
#